data_AF-B0T6I1-F1
#
_entry.id   AF-B0T6I1-F1
#
_cell.length_a   1.000
_cell.length_b   1.000
_cell.length_c   1.000
_cell.angle_alpha   90.00
_cell.angle_beta   90.00
_cell.angle_gamma   90.00
#
_symmetry.space_group_name_H-M   'P 1'
#
loop_
_entity.id
_entity.type
_entity.pdbx_description
1 polymer ?
#
loop_
_entity_poly.entity_id
_entity_poly.type
_entity_poly.pdbx_seq_one_letter_code
_entity_poly.pdbx_strand_id
1 'polypeptide(L)'
;MLKTSSELLQELGRRIGARRKALGWTQQAAADRSGVNYRTWRRLESMGQASIEDMVKAAVALRCEESLEDLFPVPAASSLDELLLQQRAQARRSGPRRA
;
A
#
# COMPACT_ATOMS: atom_id res chain seq x y z
N MET A 1 -12.15 19.27 4.62
CA MET A 1 -13.36 18.58 4.11
C MET A 1 -13.06 17.08 4.12
N LEU A 2 -13.95 16.27 4.70
CA LEU A 2 -13.82 14.81 4.68
C LEU A 2 -14.12 14.30 3.26
N LYS A 3 -13.28 13.41 2.73
CA LYS A 3 -13.49 12.79 1.41
C LYS A 3 -14.36 11.55 1.55
N THR A 4 -15.20 11.31 0.57
CA THR A 4 -15.96 10.06 0.42
C THR A 4 -15.03 8.93 -0.01
N SER A 5 -15.46 7.67 0.22
CA SER A 5 -14.71 6.50 -0.21
C SER A 5 -14.48 6.47 -1.73
N SER A 6 -15.46 6.93 -2.52
CA SER A 6 -15.33 7.02 -3.98
C SER A 6 -14.25 8.01 -4.40
N GLU A 7 -14.19 9.18 -3.77
CA GLU A 7 -13.14 10.18 -4.04
C GLU A 7 -11.75 9.68 -3.66
N LEU A 8 -11.63 8.95 -2.55
CA LEU A 8 -10.37 8.32 -2.14
C LEU A 8 -9.90 7.26 -3.14
N LEU A 9 -10.82 6.41 -3.63
CA LEU A 9 -10.50 5.40 -4.65
C LEU A 9 -10.06 6.03 -5.97
N GLN A 10 -10.75 7.07 -6.43
CA GLN A 10 -10.39 7.80 -7.65
C GLN A 10 -9.01 8.44 -7.55
N GLU A 11 -8.72 9.08 -6.41
CA GLU A 11 -7.42 9.68 -6.16
C GLU A 11 -6.31 8.62 -6.06
N LEU A 12 -6.58 7.48 -5.42
CA LEU A 12 -5.66 6.35 -5.37
C LEU A 12 -5.31 5.85 -6.78
N GLY A 13 -6.31 5.63 -7.63
CA GLY A 13 -6.09 5.21 -9.02
C GLY A 13 -5.23 6.19 -9.82
N ARG A 14 -5.47 7.50 -9.66
CA ARG A 14 -4.61 8.55 -10.25
C ARG A 14 -3.17 8.48 -9.77
N ARG A 15 -2.95 8.29 -8.46
CA ARG A 15 -1.60 8.18 -7.87
C ARG A 15 -0.86 6.95 -8.37
N ILE A 16 -1.53 5.81 -8.47
CA ILE A 16 -0.97 4.57 -9.06
C ILE A 16 -0.51 4.86 -10.49
N GLY A 17 -1.36 5.47 -11.31
CA GLY A 17 -1.02 5.82 -12.69
C GLY A 17 0.11 6.83 -12.80
N ALA A 18 0.15 7.85 -11.92
CA ALA A 18 1.23 8.82 -11.87
C ALA A 18 2.58 8.18 -11.50
N ARG A 19 2.59 7.32 -10.47
CA ARG A 19 3.79 6.59 -10.04
C ARG A 19 4.32 5.68 -11.15
N ARG A 20 3.44 4.92 -11.80
CA ARG A 20 3.81 4.09 -12.95
C ARG A 20 4.47 4.91 -14.06
N LYS A 21 3.87 6.05 -14.42
CA LYS A 21 4.42 6.93 -15.46
C LYS A 21 5.78 7.50 -15.07
N ALA A 22 5.98 7.85 -13.80
CA ALA A 22 7.28 8.30 -13.30
C ALA A 22 8.37 7.21 -13.42
N LEU A 23 7.99 5.94 -13.39
CA LEU A 23 8.89 4.80 -13.64
C LEU A 23 9.08 4.50 -15.15
N GLY A 24 8.40 5.23 -16.03
CA GLY A 24 8.49 5.05 -17.49
C GLY A 24 7.77 3.80 -18.02
N TRP A 25 6.83 3.22 -17.27
CA TRP A 25 6.19 1.96 -17.64
C TRP A 25 4.86 2.16 -18.35
N THR A 26 4.55 1.31 -19.33
CA THR A 26 3.19 1.15 -19.84
C THR A 26 2.32 0.40 -18.82
N GLN A 27 0.99 0.47 -18.96
CA GLN A 27 0.09 -0.31 -18.11
C GLN A 27 0.35 -1.82 -18.24
N GLN A 28 0.64 -2.30 -19.45
CA GLN A 28 1.00 -3.71 -19.67
C GLN A 28 2.29 -4.08 -18.94
N ALA A 29 3.34 -3.27 -19.10
CA ALA A 29 4.63 -3.53 -18.43
C ALA A 29 4.50 -3.56 -16.91
N ALA A 30 3.64 -2.71 -16.33
CA ALA A 30 3.42 -2.70 -14.90
C ALA A 30 2.57 -3.90 -14.40
N ALA A 31 1.58 -4.32 -15.20
CA ALA A 31 0.85 -5.56 -14.98
C ALA A 31 1.79 -6.78 -14.97
N ASP A 32 2.65 -6.90 -15.98
CA ASP A 32 3.61 -8.01 -16.09
C ASP A 32 4.61 -8.01 -14.92
N ARG A 33 5.15 -6.84 -14.55
CA ARG A 33 6.10 -6.69 -13.42
C ARG A 33 5.48 -6.99 -12.05
N SER A 34 4.18 -6.76 -11.88
CA SER A 34 3.48 -7.03 -10.63
C SER A 34 2.87 -8.43 -10.56
N GLY A 35 2.80 -9.15 -11.68
CA GLY A 35 2.04 -10.39 -11.79
C GLY A 35 0.53 -10.19 -11.68
N VAL A 36 0.03 -8.95 -11.83
CA VAL A 36 -1.39 -8.62 -11.83
C VAL A 36 -1.92 -8.70 -13.26
N ASN A 37 -3.12 -9.25 -13.45
CA ASN A 37 -3.75 -9.28 -14.77
C ASN A 37 -3.94 -7.86 -15.34
N TYR A 38 -3.67 -7.66 -16.63
CA TYR A 38 -3.78 -6.35 -17.29
C TYR A 38 -5.15 -5.67 -17.10
N ARG A 39 -6.27 -6.42 -17.14
CA ARG A 39 -7.60 -5.87 -16.89
C ARG A 39 -7.74 -5.34 -15.46
N THR A 40 -7.17 -6.04 -14.49
CA THR A 40 -7.12 -5.62 -13.09
C THR A 40 -6.26 -4.36 -12.94
N TRP A 41 -5.08 -4.32 -13.58
CA TRP A 41 -4.23 -3.13 -13.58
C TRP A 41 -4.94 -1.89 -14.11
N ARG A 42 -5.66 -2.02 -15.23
CA ARG A 42 -6.46 -0.90 -15.76
C ARG A 42 -7.54 -0.44 -14.79
N ARG A 43 -8.22 -1.38 -14.10
CA ARG A 43 -9.24 -1.05 -13.09
C ARG A 43 -8.63 -0.36 -11.86
N LEU A 44 -7.42 -0.74 -11.46
CA LEU A 44 -6.67 -0.02 -10.41
C LEU A 44 -6.48 1.45 -10.77
N GLU A 45 -6.01 1.76 -11.98
CA GLU A 45 -5.77 3.15 -12.37
C GLU A 45 -7.04 3.96 -12.64
N SER A 46 -8.09 3.35 -13.19
CA SER A 46 -9.31 4.07 -13.56
C SER A 46 -10.32 4.21 -12.42
N MET A 47 -10.33 3.27 -11.47
CA MET A 47 -11.34 3.18 -10.42
C MET A 47 -10.75 3.05 -9.02
N GLY A 48 -9.44 2.83 -8.87
CA GLY A 48 -8.82 2.52 -7.58
C GLY A 48 -9.20 1.14 -7.04
N GLN A 49 -9.74 0.24 -7.89
CA GLN A 49 -10.37 -1.00 -7.43
C GLN A 49 -9.63 -2.26 -7.90
N ALA A 50 -9.25 -3.09 -6.94
CA ALA A 50 -8.86 -4.48 -7.13
C ALA A 50 -9.05 -5.26 -5.83
N SER A 51 -8.67 -6.54 -5.82
CA SER A 51 -8.47 -7.24 -4.55
C SER A 51 -7.36 -6.54 -3.75
N ILE A 52 -7.34 -6.72 -2.43
CA ILE A 52 -6.25 -6.21 -1.59
C ILE A 52 -4.92 -6.83 -2.03
N GLU A 53 -4.91 -8.13 -2.36
CA GLU A 53 -3.71 -8.83 -2.84
C GLU A 53 -3.13 -8.19 -4.12
N ASP A 54 -3.97 -7.90 -5.12
CA ASP A 54 -3.52 -7.25 -6.35
C ASP A 54 -3.05 -5.81 -6.10
N MET A 55 -3.67 -5.09 -5.16
CA MET A 55 -3.22 -3.76 -4.76
C MET A 55 -1.83 -3.82 -4.12
N VAL A 56 -1.59 -4.79 -3.23
CA VAL A 56 -0.29 -5.00 -2.59
C VAL A 56 0.77 -5.38 -3.65
N LYS A 57 0.47 -6.30 -4.57
CA LYS A 57 1.35 -6.65 -5.68
C LYS A 57 1.72 -5.44 -6.53
N ALA A 58 0.73 -4.60 -6.86
CA ALA A 58 0.96 -3.36 -7.61
C ALA A 58 1.84 -2.38 -6.82
N ALA A 59 1.58 -2.17 -5.53
CA ALA A 59 2.37 -1.29 -4.68
C ALA A 59 3.84 -1.73 -4.58
N VAL A 60 4.10 -3.03 -4.37
CA VAL A 60 5.47 -3.59 -4.33
C VAL A 60 6.17 -3.40 -5.68
N ALA A 61 5.47 -3.68 -6.79
CA ALA A 61 6.03 -3.44 -8.12
C ALA A 61 6.38 -1.96 -8.35
N LEU A 62 5.59 -1.04 -7.79
CA LEU A 62 5.80 0.42 -7.87
C LEU A 62 6.76 0.99 -6.82
N ARG A 63 7.38 0.14 -5.98
CA ARG A 63 8.27 0.54 -4.87
C ARG A 63 7.55 1.47 -3.89
N CYS A 64 6.40 1.02 -3.39
CA CYS A 64 5.50 1.73 -2.48
C CYS A 64 5.08 0.87 -1.28
N GLU A 65 5.80 -0.22 -1.01
CA GLU A 65 5.56 -1.14 0.11
C GLU A 65 5.60 -0.46 1.48
N GLU A 66 6.53 0.49 1.69
CA GLU A 66 6.62 1.25 2.95
C GLU A 66 5.33 2.04 3.22
N SER A 67 4.75 2.64 2.18
CA SER A 67 3.48 3.40 2.32
C SER A 67 2.29 2.52 2.69
N LEU A 68 2.35 1.20 2.44
CA LEU A 68 1.31 0.28 2.92
C LEU A 68 1.40 0.05 4.42
N GLU A 69 2.61 0.04 4.99
CA GLU A 69 2.83 -0.09 6.43
C GLU A 69 2.23 1.11 7.18
N ASP A 70 2.27 2.30 6.56
CA ASP A 70 1.75 3.55 7.11
C ASP A 70 0.24 3.75 6.93
N LEU A 71 -0.46 2.90 6.17
CA LEU A 71 -1.87 3.10 5.85
C LEU A 71 -2.79 2.96 7.08
N PHE A 72 -2.42 2.06 8.00
CA PHE A 72 -3.14 1.80 9.25
C PHE A 72 -2.14 1.74 10.42
N PRO A 73 -1.62 2.90 10.87
CA PRO A 73 -0.62 2.94 11.93
C PRO A 73 -1.19 2.42 13.25
N VAL A 74 -0.32 1.84 14.08
CA VAL A 74 -0.71 1.43 15.44
C VAL A 74 -1.18 2.68 16.21
N PRO A 75 -2.38 2.65 16.83
CA PRO A 75 -2.85 3.77 17.63
C PRO A 75 -1.86 4.12 18.74
N ALA A 76 -1.71 5.42 19.01
CA ALA A 76 -0.96 5.88 20.17
C ALA A 76 -1.54 5.26 21.44
N ALA A 77 -0.67 4.81 22.35
CA ALA A 77 -1.10 4.31 23.64
C ALA A 77 -1.96 5.35 24.36
N SER A 78 -3.09 4.90 24.90
CA SER A 78 -3.99 5.76 25.67
C SER A 78 -3.62 5.81 27.16
N SER A 79 -2.68 4.98 27.59
CA SER A 79 -2.16 4.91 28.96
C SER A 79 -0.69 4.50 29.02
N LEU A 80 -0.06 4.71 30.18
CA LEU A 80 1.32 4.28 30.44
C LEU A 80 1.46 2.75 30.35
N ASP A 81 0.47 2.01 30.86
CA ASP A 81 0.48 0.54 30.82
C ASP A 81 0.42 0.02 29.38
N GLU A 82 -0.44 0.61 28.56
CA GLU A 82 -0.50 0.29 27.12
C GLU A 82 0.82 0.63 26.41
N LEU A 83 1.44 1.76 26.76
CA LEU A 83 2.73 2.16 26.19
C LEU A 83 3.83 1.15 26.53
N LEU A 84 3.89 0.70 27.79
CA LEU A 84 4.85 -0.31 28.24
C LEU A 84 4.63 -1.66 27.55
N LEU A 85 3.38 -2.06 27.32
CA LEU A 85 3.03 -3.26 26.57
C LEU A 85 3.46 -3.16 25.09
N GLN A 86 3.19 -2.02 24.45
CA GLN A 86 3.59 -1.76 23.06
C GLN A 86 5.11 -1.82 22.89
N GLN A 87 5.89 -1.19 23.78
CA GLN A 87 7.35 -1.22 23.72
C GLN A 87 7.92 -2.64 23.87
N ARG A 88 7.36 -3.45 24.79
CA ARG A 88 7.74 -4.86 24.95
C ARG A 88 7.45 -5.68 23.69
N ALA A 89 6.32 -5.43 23.03
CA ALA A 89 5.95 -6.11 21.79
C ALA A 89 6.86 -5.70 20.62
N GLN A 90 7.23 -4.42 20.52
CA GLN A 90 8.15 -3.89 19.51
C GLN A 90 9.54 -4.53 19.65
N ALA A 91 10.09 -4.57 20.87
CA ALA A 91 11.41 -5.14 21.15
C ALA A 91 11.51 -6.65 20.80
N ARG A 92 10.39 -7.39 20.89
CA ARG A 92 10.33 -8.81 20.48
C ARG A 92 10.32 -8.99 18.96
N ARG A 93 9.74 -8.06 18.21
CA ARG A 93 9.69 -8.09 16.74
C ARG A 93 11.04 -7.78 16.09
N SER A 94 11.92 -7.04 16.79
CA SER A 94 13.27 -6.70 16.34
C SER A 94 14.31 -7.82 16.53
N GLY A 95 13.91 -9.04 16.90
CA GLY A 95 14.81 -10.21 16.97
C GLY A 95 15.50 -10.48 15.63
N PRO A 96 16.68 -11.15 15.62
CA PRO A 96 17.60 -11.11 14.49
C PRO A 96 16.92 -11.58 13.20
N ARG A 97 16.87 -10.67 12.21
CA ARG A 97 16.55 -11.03 10.81
C ARG A 97 17.54 -12.13 10.41
N ARG A 98 17.06 -13.38 10.34
CA ARG A 98 17.85 -14.47 9.76
C ARG A 98 18.16 -14.09 8.31
N ALA A 99 19.45 -13.88 8.04
CA ALA A 99 20.02 -13.69 6.72
C ALA A 99 19.92 -14.99 5.90
#